data_AF-A0A1F9M304-F1
#
_entry.id   AF-A0A1F9M304-F1
#
_cell.length_a   1.000
_cell.length_b   1.000
_cell.length_c   1.000
_cell.angle_alpha   90.00
_cell.angle_beta   90.00
_cell.angle_gamma   90.00
#
_symmetry.space_group_name_H-M   'P 1'
#
loop_
_entity.id
_entity.type
_entity.pdbx_description
1 polymer ?
#
loop_
_entity_poly.entity_id
_entity_poly.type
_entity_poly.pdbx_seq_one_letter_code
_entity_poly.pdbx_strand_id
1 'polypeptide(L)'
;MTDLDKLRVLLPHWIEHNRGHLAEFRKWATMAGSSATPQAAMLLEQAAARLAEADVALAQALVQLGGAVPDSPHPHHHDHDDHHHGS
;
A
#
# COMPACT_ATOMS: atom_id res chain seq x y z
N MET A 1 11.35 -7.63 19.30
CA MET A 1 11.26 -6.84 18.07
C MET A 1 11.62 -5.40 18.40
N THR A 2 12.66 -4.86 17.78
CA THR A 2 13.09 -3.46 17.96
C THR A 2 12.22 -2.51 17.14
N ASP A 3 12.32 -1.20 17.37
CA ASP A 3 11.59 -0.23 16.54
C ASP A 3 12.07 -0.24 15.07
N LEU A 4 13.35 -0.56 14.83
CA LEU A 4 13.86 -0.79 13.48
C LEU A 4 13.26 -2.04 12.83
N ASP A 5 13.07 -3.13 13.60
CA ASP A 5 12.38 -4.33 13.08
C ASP A 5 10.92 -4.03 12.74
N LYS A 6 10.23 -3.22 13.56
CA LYS A 6 8.86 -2.77 13.24
C LYS A 6 8.83 -1.97 11.95
N LEU A 7 9.78 -1.05 11.73
CA LEU A 7 9.86 -0.28 10.49
C LEU A 7 10.07 -1.19 9.27
N ARG A 8 10.90 -2.23 9.39
CA ARG A 8 11.13 -3.21 8.30
C ARG A 8 9.88 -4.02 7.93
N VAL A 9 8.92 -4.15 8.85
CA VAL A 9 7.59 -4.73 8.57
C VAL A 9 6.64 -3.70 7.97
N LEU A 10 6.62 -2.48 8.51
CA LEU A 10 5.69 -1.42 8.08
C LEU A 10 6.00 -0.88 6.68
N LEU A 11 7.27 -0.74 6.30
CA LEU A 11 7.67 -0.16 5.02
C LEU A 11 7.09 -0.95 3.81
N PRO A 12 7.20 -2.29 3.73
CA PRO A 12 6.51 -3.07 2.70
C PRO A 12 4.99 -2.87 2.69
N HIS A 13 4.35 -2.81 3.86
CA HIS A 13 2.90 -2.62 3.95
C HIS A 13 2.47 -1.24 3.43
N TRP A 14 3.21 -0.18 3.74
CA TRP A 14 2.92 1.16 3.21
C TRP A 14 3.14 1.25 1.71
N ILE A 15 4.20 0.63 1.17
CA ILE A 15 4.42 0.56 -0.28
C ILE A 15 3.25 -0.15 -0.97
N GLU A 16 2.77 -1.26 -0.43
CA GLU A 16 1.64 -1.97 -1.01
C GLU A 16 0.35 -1.15 -0.93
N HIS A 17 0.11 -0.49 0.20
CA HIS A 17 -1.04 0.40 0.36
C HIS A 17 -1.01 1.58 -0.62
N ASN A 18 0.16 2.19 -0.82
CA ASN A 18 0.37 3.28 -1.76
C ASN A 18 0.08 2.88 -3.20
N ARG A 19 0.40 1.65 -3.61
CA ARG A 19 0.03 1.13 -4.94
C ARG A 19 -1.48 1.10 -5.15
N GLY A 20 -2.24 0.73 -4.13
CA GLY A 20 -3.70 0.78 -4.15
C GLY A 20 -4.22 2.20 -4.38
N HIS A 21 -3.71 3.17 -3.62
CA HIS A 21 -4.05 4.58 -3.78
C HIS A 21 -3.64 5.14 -5.15
N LEU A 22 -2.45 4.81 -5.64
CA LEU A 22 -1.95 5.23 -6.94
C LEU A 22 -2.87 4.74 -8.07
N ALA A 23 -3.30 3.48 -8.02
CA ALA A 23 -4.25 2.93 -8.99
C ALA A 23 -5.60 3.65 -8.93
N GLU A 24 -6.10 3.94 -7.74
CA GLU A 24 -7.35 4.67 -7.55
C GLU A 24 -7.28 6.12 -8.06
N PHE A 25 -6.19 6.83 -7.76
CA PHE A 25 -5.99 8.21 -8.23
C PHE A 25 -5.95 8.28 -9.76
N ARG A 26 -5.23 7.38 -10.43
CA ARG A 26 -5.19 7.31 -11.90
C ARG A 26 -6.53 6.97 -12.53
N LYS A 27 -7.29 6.05 -11.91
CA LYS A 27 -8.66 5.73 -12.33
C LYS A 27 -9.53 6.99 -12.30
N TRP A 28 -9.49 7.74 -11.21
CA TRP A 28 -10.27 8.97 -11.09
C TRP A 28 -9.76 10.11 -11.98
N ALA A 29 -8.45 10.21 -12.20
CA ALA A 29 -7.89 11.16 -13.16
C ALA A 29 -8.42 10.92 -14.58
N THR A 30 -8.49 9.66 -14.99
CA THR A 30 -9.05 9.27 -16.31
C THR A 30 -10.54 9.65 -16.42
N MET A 31 -11.33 9.37 -15.38
CA MET A 31 -12.74 9.74 -15.33
C MET A 31 -12.93 11.27 -15.34
N ALA A 32 -12.12 12.00 -14.57
CA ALA A 32 -12.17 13.45 -14.49
C ALA A 32 -11.74 14.14 -15.80
N GLY A 33 -10.76 13.58 -16.52
CA GLY A 33 -10.31 14.08 -17.82
C GLY A 33 -11.34 13.88 -18.93
N SER A 34 -12.22 12.89 -18.78
CA SER A 34 -13.38 12.68 -19.64
C SER A 34 -14.54 13.63 -19.33
N SER A 35 -14.46 14.34 -18.20
CA SER A 35 -15.42 15.37 -17.76
C SER A 35 -14.80 16.76 -17.92
N ALA A 36 -15.61 17.83 -17.90
CA ALA A 36 -15.16 19.22 -18.15
C ALA A 36 -14.24 19.82 -17.05
N THR A 37 -13.56 19.00 -16.24
CA THR A 37 -12.59 19.44 -15.21
C THR A 37 -11.18 18.88 -15.43
N PRO A 38 -10.47 19.28 -16.51
CA PRO A 38 -9.10 18.81 -16.79
C PRO A 38 -8.11 19.10 -15.66
N GLN A 39 -8.31 20.20 -14.92
CA GLN A 39 -7.44 20.57 -13.81
C GLN A 39 -7.46 19.55 -12.67
N ALA A 40 -8.62 18.97 -12.35
CA ALA A 40 -8.74 17.94 -11.32
C ALA A 40 -8.01 16.66 -11.73
N ALA A 41 -8.13 16.26 -13.00
CA ALA A 41 -7.39 15.12 -13.56
C ALA A 41 -5.87 15.32 -13.44
N MET A 42 -5.37 16.51 -13.79
CA MET A 42 -3.95 16.84 -13.64
C MET A 42 -3.47 16.76 -12.19
N LEU A 43 -4.26 17.26 -11.23
CA LEU A 43 -3.90 17.21 -9.81
C LEU A 43 -3.89 15.78 -9.27
N LEU A 44 -4.81 14.93 -9.71
CA LEU A 44 -4.84 13.50 -9.34
C LEU A 44 -3.63 12.74 -9.90
N GLU A 45 -3.23 13.01 -11.15
CA GLU A 45 -1.99 12.43 -11.72
C GLU A 45 -0.75 12.91 -10.96
N GLN A 46 -0.69 14.19 -10.59
CA GLN A 46 0.41 14.72 -9.76
C GLN A 46 0.47 14.05 -8.39
N ALA A 47 -0.69 13.80 -7.76
CA ALA A 47 -0.74 13.08 -6.49
C ALA A 47 -0.23 11.64 -6.65
N ALA A 48 -0.63 10.94 -7.72
CA ALA A 48 -0.14 9.60 -8.04
C ALA A 48 1.38 9.56 -8.27
N ALA A 49 1.93 10.57 -8.97
CA ALA A 49 3.37 10.68 -9.21
C ALA A 49 4.16 10.87 -7.92
N ARG A 50 3.71 11.78 -7.03
CA ARG A 50 4.35 12.00 -5.72
C ARG A 50 4.29 10.77 -4.83
N LEU A 51 3.20 10.00 -4.91
CA LEU A 51 3.08 8.77 -4.15
C LEU A 51 4.05 7.69 -4.66
N ALA A 52 4.27 7.61 -5.98
CA ALA A 52 5.29 6.74 -6.56
C ALA A 52 6.71 7.15 -6.14
N GLU A 53 7.00 8.45 -6.05
CA GLU A 53 8.28 8.95 -5.52
C GLU A 53 8.46 8.58 -4.04
N ALA A 54 7.39 8.65 -3.25
CA ALA A 54 7.40 8.20 -1.86
C ALA A 54 7.73 6.70 -1.78
N ASP A 55 7.16 5.85 -2.64
CA ASP A 55 7.47 4.41 -2.67
C ASP A 55 8.95 4.14 -2.94
N VAL A 56 9.58 4.93 -3.83
CA VAL A 56 11.03 4.83 -4.08
C VAL A 56 11.82 5.15 -2.82
N ALA A 57 11.48 6.23 -2.11
CA ALA A 57 12.16 6.59 -0.87
C ALA A 57 11.94 5.55 0.25
N LEU A 58 10.73 4.99 0.36
CA LEU A 58 10.42 3.93 1.32
C LEU A 58 11.19 2.65 1.02
N ALA A 59 11.31 2.27 -0.26
CA ALA A 59 12.10 1.12 -0.68
C ALA A 59 13.60 1.31 -0.37
N GLN A 60 14.14 2.51 -0.61
CA GLN A 60 15.52 2.86 -0.24
C GLN A 60 15.73 2.81 1.27
N ALA A 61 14.79 3.32 2.07
CA ALA A 61 14.84 3.23 3.53
C ALA A 61 14.87 1.76 3.98
N LEU A 62 14.05 0.89 3.37
CA LEU A 62 14.05 -0.55 3.69
C LEU A 62 15.41 -1.20 3.40
N VAL A 63 16.06 -0.84 2.29
CA VAL A 63 17.42 -1.33 1.97
C VAL A 63 18.42 -0.90 3.04
N GLN A 64 18.38 0.37 3.47
CA GLN A 64 19.28 0.88 4.52
C GLN A 64 19.06 0.20 5.88
N LEU A 65 17.84 -0.27 6.13
CA LEU A 65 17.48 -1.01 7.34
C LEU A 65 17.80 -2.53 7.27
N GLY A 66 18.47 -2.98 6.20
CA GLY A 66 18.86 -4.38 6.03
C GLY A 66 17.80 -5.27 5.35
N GLY A 67 16.89 -4.67 4.59
CA GLY A 67 15.87 -5.37 3.81
C GLY A 67 14.66 -5.82 4.62
N ALA A 68 13.67 -6.42 3.94
CA ALA A 68 12.51 -7.00 4.61
C ALA A 68 12.94 -8.07 5.63
N VAL A 69 12.23 -8.14 6.76
CA VAL A 69 12.40 -9.28 7.66
C VAL A 69 11.85 -10.53 6.95
N PRO A 70 12.64 -11.62 6.85
CA PRO A 70 12.09 -12.90 6.39
C PRO A 70 10.93 -13.29 7.30
N ASP A 71 9.85 -13.82 6.71
CA ASP A 71 8.62 -14.22 7.40
C ASP A 71 8.93 -14.78 8.80
N SER A 72 8.72 -13.93 9.82
CA SER A 72 8.64 -14.44 11.18
C SER A 72 7.31 -15.20 11.26
N PRO A 73 7.30 -16.45 11.74
CA PRO A 73 6.10 -17.27 11.77
C PRO A 73 5.15 -16.67 12.81
N HIS A 74 4.33 -15.72 12.38
CA HIS A 74 3.18 -15.28 13.15
C HIS A 74 2.09 -16.35 12.99
N PRO A 75 1.59 -16.94 14.09
CA PRO A 75 0.53 -17.93 14.03
C PRO A 75 -0.76 -17.22 13.60
N HIS A 76 -1.16 -17.41 12.35
CA HIS A 76 -2.50 -17.12 11.89
C HIS A 76 -3.47 -18.11 12.56
N HIS A 77 -3.95 -17.82 13.77
CA HIS A 77 -5.15 -18.47 14.31
C HIS A 77 -6.35 -17.97 13.50
N HIS A 78 -6.68 -18.69 12.43
CA HIS A 78 -8.01 -18.71 11.87
C HIS A 78 -8.74 -19.92 12.47
N ASP A 79 -9.26 -19.76 13.69
CA ASP A 79 -10.36 -20.61 14.14
C ASP A 79 -11.61 -20.16 13.37
N HIS A 80 -11.86 -20.82 12.25
CA HIS A 80 -13.20 -20.88 11.69
C HIS A 80 -13.92 -22.03 12.40
N ASP A 81 -14.59 -21.72 13.51
CA ASP A 81 -15.66 -22.57 14.02
C ASP A 81 -16.84 -22.47 13.03
N ASP A 82 -16.91 -23.46 12.14
CA ASP A 82 -18.08 -23.77 11.31
C ASP A 82 -19.28 -24.09 12.21
N HIS A 83 -20.12 -23.09 12.46
CA HIS A 83 -21.47 -23.31 13.00
C HIS A 83 -22.35 -23.96 11.93
N HIS A 84 -22.28 -25.28 11.86
CA HIS A 84 -23.21 -26.12 11.12
C HIS A 84 -24.59 -26.10 11.82
N HIS A 85 -25.51 -25.26 11.35
CA HIS A 85 -26.94 -25.38 11.64
C HIS A 85 -27.63 -26.09 10.46
N GLY A 86 -28.14 -27.30 10.69
CA GLY A 86 -29.09 -27.92 9.76
C GLY A 86 -29.31 -29.42 9.93
N SER A 87 -30.27 -29.79 10.78
CA SER A 87 -31.45 -30.65 10.49
C SER A 87 -32.07 -31.16 11.79
#